data_AF-A0A1I2FRY3-F1
#
_entry.id   AF-A0A1I2FRY3-F1
#
_cell.length_a   1.000
_cell.length_b   1.000
_cell.length_c   1.000
_cell.angle_alpha   90.00
_cell.angle_beta   90.00
_cell.angle_gamma   90.00
#
_symmetry.space_group_name_H-M   'P 1'
#
loop_
_entity.id
_entity.type
_entity.pdbx_description
1 polymer ?
#
loop_
_entity_poly.entity_id
_entity_poly.type
_entity_poly.pdbx_seq_one_letter_code
_entity_poly.pdbx_strand_id
1 'polypeptide(L)'
;MSRFEQQYHEWMQDNLDKEKNPRRLELLQKGLGHGTKAFLRSVWFPAVGHFNHLLPEWEVRDFSNSYRYLDLAYMPGGAKGGIEIQGYGPHARDLDVRRFKDLCRRHCLLSLDGWTFPPSPILLSSMSQNSVSSSF
;
A
#
# COMPACT_ATOMS: atom_id res chain seq x y z
N MET A 1 -24.62 -6.04 12.89
CA MET A 1 -23.40 -5.93 12.05
C MET A 1 -22.23 -5.52 12.93
N SER A 2 -20.99 -5.92 12.62
CA SER A 2 -19.83 -5.48 13.41
C SER A 2 -19.57 -3.99 13.15
N ARG A 3 -18.96 -3.27 14.11
CA ARG A 3 -18.60 -1.85 13.96
C ARG A 3 -17.75 -1.61 12.70
N PHE A 4 -16.87 -2.55 12.38
CA PHE A 4 -16.06 -2.52 11.16
C PHE A 4 -16.92 -2.56 9.90
N GLU A 5 -17.83 -3.54 9.75
CA GLU A 5 -18.62 -3.68 8.53
C GLU A 5 -19.55 -2.48 8.31
N GLN A 6 -20.10 -1.90 9.38
CA GLN A 6 -20.90 -0.68 9.28
C GLN A 6 -20.07 0.50 8.78
N GLN A 7 -18.95 0.81 9.45
CA GLN A 7 -18.09 1.93 9.02
C GLN A 7 -17.49 1.70 7.64
N TYR A 8 -17.16 0.45 7.29
CA TYR A 8 -16.66 0.11 5.97
C TYR A 8 -17.71 0.39 4.89
N HIS A 9 -18.97 0.03 5.15
CA HIS A 9 -20.06 0.27 4.21
C HIS A 9 -20.34 1.76 4.03
N GLU A 10 -20.45 2.51 5.15
CA GLU A 10 -20.62 3.96 5.13
C GLU A 10 -19.46 4.66 4.40
N TRP A 11 -18.22 4.25 4.67
CA TRP A 11 -17.03 4.78 4.02
C TRP A 11 -16.97 4.49 2.52
N MET A 12 -17.32 3.26 2.09
CA MET A 12 -17.36 2.92 0.66
C MET A 12 -18.46 3.70 -0.06
N GLN A 13 -19.64 3.81 0.54
CA GLN A 13 -20.76 4.57 -0.04
C GLN A 13 -20.41 6.05 -0.19
N ASP A 14 -19.81 6.66 0.85
CA ASP A 14 -19.36 8.05 0.81
C ASP A 14 -18.32 8.29 -0.31
N ASN A 15 -17.41 7.34 -0.51
CA ASN A 15 -16.44 7.42 -1.61
C ASN A 15 -17.09 7.28 -2.99
N LEU A 16 -18.10 6.40 -3.14
CA LEU A 16 -18.84 6.25 -4.39
C LEU A 16 -19.63 7.53 -4.74
N ASP A 17 -20.32 8.12 -3.76
CA ASP A 17 -21.19 9.27 -3.97
C ASP A 17 -20.40 10.56 -4.26
N LYS A 18 -19.19 10.68 -3.67
CA LYS A 18 -18.34 11.86 -3.85
C LYS A 18 -17.41 11.78 -5.05
N GLU A 19 -17.23 10.60 -5.64
CA GLU A 19 -16.27 10.41 -6.73
C GLU A 19 -16.76 11.07 -8.04
N LYS A 20 -15.87 11.85 -8.67
CA LYS A 20 -16.15 12.55 -9.93
C LYS A 20 -15.38 11.97 -11.11
N ASN A 21 -14.27 11.29 -10.86
CA ASN A 21 -13.47 10.62 -11.88
C ASN A 21 -14.15 9.29 -12.27
N PRO A 22 -14.61 9.14 -13.52
CA PRO A 22 -15.33 7.95 -13.95
C PRO A 22 -14.49 6.68 -13.87
N ARG A 23 -13.16 6.77 -14.01
CA ARG A 23 -12.27 5.59 -13.92
C ARG A 23 -12.15 5.08 -12.48
N ARG A 24 -11.93 5.99 -11.53
CA ARG A 24 -11.91 5.65 -10.10
C ARG A 24 -13.27 5.13 -9.65
N LEU A 25 -14.36 5.75 -10.11
CA LEU A 25 -15.71 5.29 -9.81
C LEU A 25 -15.94 3.84 -10.26
N GLU A 26 -15.50 3.47 -11.47
CA GLU A 26 -15.60 2.09 -11.97
C GLU A 26 -14.81 1.10 -11.08
N LEU A 27 -13.61 1.47 -10.62
CA LEU A 27 -12.82 0.65 -9.70
C LEU A 27 -13.53 0.47 -8.35
N LEU A 28 -14.07 1.55 -7.79
CA LEU A 28 -14.82 1.51 -6.53
C LEU A 28 -16.09 0.66 -6.64
N GLN A 29 -16.79 0.71 -7.78
CA GLN A 29 -17.98 -0.11 -8.04
C GLN A 29 -17.67 -1.61 -8.13
N LYS A 30 -16.50 -1.99 -8.66
CA LYS A 30 -16.01 -3.38 -8.63
C LYS A 30 -15.73 -3.86 -7.20
N GLY A 31 -15.49 -2.92 -6.29
CA GLY A 31 -15.20 -3.17 -4.89
C GLY A 31 -13.73 -3.48 -4.66
N LEU A 32 -13.33 -3.40 -3.38
CA LEU A 32 -11.94 -3.59 -2.99
C LEU A 32 -11.55 -5.06 -3.05
N GLY A 33 -10.29 -5.31 -3.44
CA GLY A 33 -9.71 -6.64 -3.40
C GLY A 33 -9.80 -7.27 -2.00
N HIS A 34 -9.88 -8.60 -1.95
CA HIS A 34 -9.97 -9.35 -0.69
C HIS A 34 -8.79 -9.05 0.25
N GLY A 35 -7.58 -8.82 -0.29
CA GLY A 35 -6.40 -8.42 0.46
C GLY A 35 -6.58 -7.06 1.15
N THR A 36 -7.11 -6.08 0.43
CA THR A 36 -7.39 -4.74 0.94
C THR A 36 -8.44 -4.77 2.04
N LYS A 37 -9.57 -5.47 1.83
CA LYS A 37 -10.58 -5.63 2.87
C LYS A 37 -10.02 -6.34 4.11
N ALA A 38 -9.19 -7.36 3.93
CA ALA A 38 -8.54 -8.07 5.03
C ALA A 38 -7.55 -7.18 5.80
N PHE A 39 -6.75 -6.37 5.10
CA PHE A 39 -5.87 -5.38 5.72
C PHE A 39 -6.67 -4.36 6.53
N LEU A 40 -7.75 -3.80 5.95
CA LEU A 40 -8.59 -2.84 6.64
C LEU A 40 -9.18 -3.42 7.93
N ARG A 41 -9.66 -4.67 7.86
CA ARG A 41 -10.28 -5.35 9.00
C ARG A 41 -9.30 -5.73 10.10
N SER A 42 -8.15 -6.28 9.72
CA SER A 42 -7.23 -6.93 10.67
C SER A 42 -6.09 -6.01 11.15
N VAL A 43 -5.79 -4.94 10.41
CA VAL A 43 -4.65 -4.06 10.69
C VAL A 43 -5.10 -2.62 10.88
N TRP A 44 -5.72 -2.02 9.87
CA TRP A 44 -6.06 -0.59 9.91
C TRP A 44 -7.09 -0.27 11.00
N PHE A 45 -8.24 -0.95 10.95
CA PHE A 45 -9.36 -0.63 11.83
C PHE A 45 -9.05 -0.87 13.32
N PRO A 46 -8.35 -1.95 13.72
CA PRO A 46 -7.92 -2.11 15.11
C PRO A 46 -6.88 -1.06 15.56
N ALA A 47 -6.05 -0.54 14.64
CA ALA A 47 -5.00 0.42 14.97
C ALA A 47 -5.50 1.87 15.01
N VAL A 48 -6.36 2.26 14.06
CA VAL A 48 -6.81 3.65 13.87
C VAL A 48 -8.26 3.85 14.34
N GLY A 49 -9.11 2.83 14.23
CA GLY A 49 -10.51 2.87 14.69
C GLY A 49 -11.51 3.60 13.78
N HIS A 50 -11.05 4.20 12.68
CA HIS A 50 -11.87 4.92 11.71
C HIS A 50 -11.23 4.95 10.31
N PHE A 51 -11.98 5.38 9.29
CA PHE A 51 -11.52 5.53 7.90
C PHE A 51 -11.36 7.00 7.45
N ASN A 52 -11.38 7.96 8.38
CA ASN A 52 -11.20 9.38 8.06
C ASN A 52 -9.89 9.62 7.29
N HIS A 53 -9.97 10.43 6.24
CA HIS A 53 -8.87 10.76 5.32
C HIS A 53 -8.27 9.57 4.57
N LEU A 54 -8.89 8.39 4.64
CA LEU A 54 -8.49 7.22 3.87
C LEU A 54 -9.34 7.13 2.59
N LEU A 55 -8.67 7.03 1.45
CA LEU A 55 -9.30 7.00 0.13
C LEU A 55 -8.90 5.70 -0.58
N PRO A 56 -9.86 4.85 -0.96
CA PRO A 56 -9.58 3.65 -1.74
C PRO A 56 -9.30 3.95 -3.21
N GLU A 57 -8.50 3.12 -3.87
CA GLU A 57 -8.29 3.13 -5.33
C GLU A 57 -7.95 4.54 -5.86
N TRP A 58 -7.01 5.22 -5.21
CA TRP A 58 -6.75 6.63 -5.46
C TRP A 58 -5.84 6.84 -6.66
N GLU A 59 -6.27 7.64 -7.62
CA GLU A 59 -5.50 7.97 -8.82
C GLU A 59 -4.38 8.97 -8.50
N VAL A 60 -3.15 8.62 -8.89
CA VAL A 60 -1.97 9.48 -8.80
C VAL A 60 -1.36 9.63 -10.18
N ARG A 61 -0.94 10.86 -10.50
CA ARG A 61 -0.11 11.13 -11.68
C ARG A 61 1.35 11.02 -11.30
N ASP A 62 2.08 10.19 -12.04
CA ASP A 62 3.54 10.13 -11.91
C ASP A 62 4.24 11.21 -12.75
N PHE A 63 5.56 11.34 -12.57
CA PHE A 63 6.38 12.31 -13.30
C PHE A 63 6.44 12.05 -14.81
N SER A 64 6.09 10.85 -15.27
CA SER A 64 5.95 10.50 -16.69
C SER A 64 4.54 10.73 -17.24
N ASN A 65 3.67 11.41 -16.48
CA ASN A 65 2.28 11.69 -16.84
C ASN A 65 1.44 10.41 -17.07
N SER A 66 1.86 9.30 -16.47
CA SER A 66 1.13 8.04 -16.45
C SER A 66 0.20 7.99 -15.22
N TYR A 67 -0.93 7.32 -15.39
CA TYR A 67 -1.92 7.13 -14.33
C TYR A 67 -1.60 5.87 -13.55
N ARG A 68 -1.45 6.01 -12.22
CA ARG A 68 -1.29 4.90 -11.29
C ARG A 68 -2.39 4.95 -10.25
N TYR A 69 -2.80 3.79 -9.76
CA TYR A 69 -3.79 3.68 -8.71
C TYR A 69 -3.13 3.09 -7.47
N LEU A 70 -3.35 3.75 -6.34
CA LEU A 70 -2.95 3.25 -5.03
C LEU A 70 -4.12 2.49 -4.43
N ASP A 71 -3.87 1.32 -3.83
CA ASP A 71 -4.92 0.54 -3.15
C ASP A 71 -5.62 1.40 -2.08
N LEU A 72 -4.83 2.15 -1.30
CA LEU A 72 -5.31 3.08 -0.29
C LEU A 72 -4.40 4.32 -0.25
N ALA A 73 -4.98 5.51 -0.21
CA ALA A 73 -4.29 6.77 0.06
C ALA A 73 -4.77 7.36 1.39
N TYR A 74 -3.84 7.76 2.25
CA TYR A 74 -4.11 8.40 3.53
C TYR A 74 -3.63 9.85 3.50
N MET A 75 -4.56 10.81 3.61
CA MET A 75 -4.27 12.23 3.42
C MET A 75 -4.82 13.15 4.53
N PRO A 76 -4.36 13.02 5.79
CA PRO A 76 -4.72 13.95 6.85
C PRO A 76 -4.02 15.31 6.65
N GLY A 77 -4.76 16.41 6.76
CA GLY A 77 -4.17 17.77 6.75
C GLY A 77 -3.34 18.13 5.52
N GLY A 78 -3.55 17.47 4.38
CA GLY A 78 -2.80 17.69 3.14
C GLY A 78 -1.52 16.86 2.99
N ALA A 79 -1.15 16.05 3.99
CA ALA A 79 -0.12 15.02 3.83
C ALA A 79 -0.54 14.00 2.76
N LYS A 80 0.44 13.34 2.12
CA LYS A 80 0.19 12.31 1.09
C LYS A 80 0.88 11.01 1.46
N GLY A 81 0.14 10.07 2.05
CA GLY A 81 0.59 8.71 2.29
C GLY A 81 -0.06 7.73 1.32
N GLY A 82 0.73 6.86 0.69
CA GLY A 82 0.23 5.74 -0.10
C GLY A 82 0.41 4.43 0.67
N ILE A 83 -0.59 3.54 0.61
CA ILE A 83 -0.55 2.20 1.18
C ILE A 83 -0.87 1.24 0.04
N GLU A 84 0.11 0.41 -0.32
CA GLU A 84 -0.05 -0.66 -1.31
C GLU A 84 -0.02 -2.02 -0.62
N ILE A 85 -1.03 -2.85 -0.92
CA ILE A 85 -1.22 -4.18 -0.35
C ILE A 85 -0.74 -5.18 -1.39
N GLN A 86 0.51 -5.60 -1.24
CA GLN A 86 1.08 -6.62 -2.13
C GLN A 86 0.51 -8.00 -1.83
N GLY A 87 -0.16 -8.59 -2.82
CA GLY A 87 -0.61 -9.97 -2.79
C GLY A 87 0.57 -10.94 -2.80
N TYR A 88 0.67 -11.80 -1.78
CA TYR A 88 1.77 -12.75 -1.64
C TYR A 88 1.50 -14.02 -2.47
N GLY A 89 2.35 -14.28 -3.47
CA GLY A 89 2.33 -15.54 -4.23
C GLY A 89 2.96 -16.72 -3.47
N PRO A 90 2.66 -17.97 -3.82
CA PRO A 90 3.06 -19.17 -3.07
C PRO A 90 4.56 -19.47 -2.99
N HIS A 91 5.43 -18.68 -3.65
CA HIS A 91 6.88 -18.93 -3.72
C HIS A 91 7.74 -18.38 -2.58
N ALA A 92 7.20 -17.62 -1.62
CA ALA A 92 7.97 -16.96 -0.56
C ALA A 92 7.66 -17.50 0.86
N ARG A 93 7.43 -18.82 0.99
CA ARG A 93 6.60 -19.36 2.06
C ARG A 93 7.22 -19.45 3.46
N ASP A 94 8.53 -19.69 3.65
CA ASP A 94 8.98 -20.15 4.99
C ASP A 94 10.07 -19.34 5.73
N LEU A 95 10.77 -18.40 5.11
CA LEU A 95 11.84 -17.64 5.81
C LEU A 95 11.56 -16.14 6.00
N ASP A 96 10.61 -15.56 5.26
CA ASP A 96 10.57 -14.10 5.06
C ASP A 96 9.30 -13.40 5.62
N VAL A 97 8.31 -14.15 6.13
CA VAL A 97 7.02 -13.55 6.52
C VAL A 97 7.15 -12.56 7.68
N ARG A 98 7.95 -12.89 8.70
CA ARG A 98 8.16 -12.00 9.86
C ARG A 98 9.05 -10.82 9.50
N ARG A 99 10.14 -11.06 8.78
CA ARG A 99 11.09 -10.01 8.35
C ARG A 99 10.44 -9.04 7.37
N PHE A 100 9.71 -9.53 6.38
CA PHE A 100 8.98 -8.69 5.43
C PHE A 100 7.90 -7.86 6.12
N LYS A 101 7.10 -8.45 7.01
CA LYS A 101 6.12 -7.70 7.80
C LYS A 101 6.77 -6.63 8.68
N ASP A 102 7.89 -6.94 9.32
CA ASP A 102 8.65 -5.98 10.12
C ASP A 102 9.23 -4.86 9.25
N LEU A 103 9.72 -5.17 8.05
CA LEU A 103 10.21 -4.20 7.06
C LEU A 103 9.09 -3.26 6.60
N CYS A 104 7.96 -3.80 6.14
CA CYS A 104 6.80 -2.99 5.76
C CYS A 104 6.29 -2.14 6.94
N ARG A 105 6.21 -2.72 8.14
CA ARG A 105 5.78 -2.00 9.34
C ARG A 105 6.73 -0.87 9.70
N ARG A 106 8.05 -1.10 9.68
CA ARG A 106 9.05 -0.06 9.96
C ARG A 106 9.01 1.03 8.90
N HIS A 107 8.90 0.67 7.63
CA HIS A 107 8.81 1.64 6.57
C HIS A 107 7.56 2.52 6.75
N CYS A 108 6.39 1.92 7.00
CA CYS A 108 5.18 2.68 7.27
C CYS A 108 5.30 3.59 8.51
N LEU A 109 5.81 3.06 9.63
CA LEU A 109 5.96 3.84 10.87
C LEU A 109 6.95 4.99 10.71
N LEU A 110 8.11 4.74 10.09
CA LEU A 110 9.13 5.76 9.90
C LEU A 110 8.68 6.82 8.88
N SER A 111 7.96 6.43 7.82
CA SER A 111 7.33 7.38 6.90
C SER A 111 6.28 8.25 7.59
N LEU A 112 5.53 7.70 8.55
CA LEU A 112 4.60 8.48 9.39
C LEU A 112 5.34 9.42 10.34
N ASP A 113 6.53 9.05 10.82
CA ASP A 113 7.42 9.89 11.63
C ASP A 113 8.19 10.95 10.80
N GLY A 114 7.85 11.12 9.52
CA GLY A 114 8.44 12.13 8.64
C GLY A 114 9.77 11.73 7.99
N TRP A 115 10.19 10.47 8.14
CA TRP A 115 11.39 9.97 7.48
C TRP A 115 11.10 9.66 6.01
N THR A 116 11.86 10.30 5.12
CA THR A 116 11.75 10.02 3.68
C THR A 116 12.75 8.94 3.31
N PHE A 117 12.27 7.79 2.83
CA PHE A 117 13.11 6.72 2.31
C PHE A 117 13.14 6.81 0.78
N PRO A 118 14.16 7.45 0.18
CA PRO A 118 14.29 7.40 -1.27
C PRO A 118 14.53 5.94 -1.69
N PRO A 119 13.84 5.44 -2.74
CA PRO A 119 14.16 4.14 -3.30
C PRO A 119 15.59 4.19 -3.84
N SER A 120 16.54 3.58 -3.13
CA SER A 120 17.90 3.38 -3.63
C SER A 120 17.88 2.20 -4.60
N PRO A 121 18.23 2.38 -5.89
CA PRO A 121 18.28 1.28 -6.86
C PRO A 121 19.47 0.33 -6.64
N ILE A 122 20.28 0.53 -5.61
CA ILE A 122 21.59 -0.12 -5.49
C ILE A 122 21.52 -1.15 -4.37
N LEU A 123 21.32 -2.42 -4.76
CA LEU A 123 22.04 -3.59 -4.23
C LEU A 123 21.68 -4.89 -4.97
N LEU A 124 21.67 -4.88 -6.31
CA LEU A 124 21.71 -6.12 -7.12
C LEU A 124 22.68 -6.07 -8.31
N SER A 125 23.63 -5.12 -8.34
CA SER A 125 24.68 -5.09 -9.38
C SER A 125 26.11 -5.29 -8.87
N SER A 126 26.35 -5.48 -7.57
CA SER A 126 27.70 -5.66 -7.01
C SER A 126 28.07 -7.09 -6.62
N MET A 127 27.36 -8.11 -7.10
CA MET A 127 27.76 -9.51 -6.96
C MET A 127 27.78 -10.25 -8.32
N SER A 128 28.55 -9.72 -9.28
CA SER A 128 29.13 -10.54 -10.36
C SER A 128 30.31 -9.82 -11.03
N GLN A 129 31.26 -9.36 -10.22
CA GLN A 129 32.65 -9.18 -10.67
C GLN A 129 33.56 -9.63 -9.52
N ASN A 130 33.78 -10.95 -9.45
CA ASN A 130 34.92 -11.53 -8.73
C ASN A 130 35.19 -12.93 -9.29
N SER A 131 35.91 -12.98 -10.40
CA SER A 131 36.80 -14.09 -10.73
C SER A 131 37.84 -13.61 -11.75
N VAL A 132 38.79 -12.81 -11.27
CA VAL A 132 40.11 -12.73 -11.91
C VAL A 132 41.05 -13.66 -11.15
N SER A 133 41.59 -14.62 -11.91
CA SER A 133 42.88 -15.32 -11.76
C SER A 133 43.15 -16.30 -10.60
N SER A 134 43.32 -17.57 -10.97
CA SER A 134 44.39 -18.47 -10.52
C SER A 134 44.90 -19.23 -11.75
N SER A 135 45.97 -18.78 -12.42
CA SER A 135 47.33 -19.36 -12.32
C SER A 135 47.34 -20.87 -12.05
N PHE A 136 47.34 -21.70 -13.09
CA PHE A 136 48.44 -22.58 -13.54
C PHE A 136 48.03 -23.29 -14.84
#